data_AF-A8NZK3-F1
#
_entry.id   AF-A8NZK3-F1
#
_cell.length_a   1.000
_cell.length_b   1.000
_cell.length_c   1.000
_cell.angle_alpha   90.00
_cell.angle_beta   90.00
_cell.angle_gamma   90.00
#
_symmetry.space_group_name_H-M   'P 1'
#
loop_
_entity.id
_entity.type
_entity.pdbx_description
1 polymer ?
#
loop_
_entity_poly.entity_id
_entity_poly.type
_entity_poly.pdbx_seq_one_letter_code
_entity_poly.pdbx_strand_id
1 'polypeptide(L)'
;MISHMLSEGDMVSYVLSKETMTSYVLSQEDIASYVLSKEAMTSYVLSQEDMASYVLSKEAMTSYVLSQEDMASYVLSKEAMTSYVLSQEDMASYVLSKETMTSYVLSQEDIASYVLSKEAMTSYVLSQEDMASYVLSKEAMTSYVLSQEDMASYVLSKEAMTSYVLSQEDIASYVLSKEAMTSYVLSQEDIASYVLSKEAMTSYVLSQEDMASYVLSKEAMTSYVLSQEDMASYVLSKEAMTSYVLSQEDMASYVLSKEAMTSYVLSQEDMASHALSQENMVSYVLSHLSVIAVFFYL
;
A
#
# COMPACT_ATOMS: atom_id res chain seq x y z
N MET A 1 -25.51 -4.55 25.81
CA MET A 1 -25.93 -5.96 25.64
C MET A 1 -24.70 -6.85 25.46
N ILE A 2 -24.70 -8.10 25.93
CA ILE A 2 -23.66 -9.09 25.62
C ILE A 2 -24.32 -10.29 24.94
N SER A 3 -23.74 -10.80 23.85
CA SER A 3 -24.20 -11.98 23.11
C SER A 3 -23.08 -13.02 23.03
N HIS A 4 -23.42 -14.29 23.26
CA HIS A 4 -22.51 -15.43 23.12
C HIS A 4 -23.16 -16.51 22.25
N MET A 5 -22.49 -16.89 21.18
CA MET A 5 -22.82 -18.00 20.29
C MET A 5 -21.60 -18.91 20.22
N LEU A 6 -21.76 -20.16 20.66
CA LEU A 6 -20.69 -21.16 20.74
C LEU A 6 -21.19 -22.42 20.04
N SER A 7 -20.40 -22.97 19.12
CA SER A 7 -20.69 -24.23 18.43
C SER A 7 -19.44 -25.10 18.32
N GLU A 8 -19.64 -26.42 18.45
CA GLU A 8 -18.63 -27.44 18.16
C GLU A 8 -18.80 -28.00 16.73
N GLY A 9 -19.75 -27.46 15.97
CA GLY A 9 -20.06 -27.86 14.59
C GLY A 9 -20.36 -26.64 13.73
N ASP A 10 -20.61 -26.85 12.43
CA ASP A 10 -20.92 -25.76 11.50
C ASP A 10 -21.99 -24.82 12.06
N MET A 11 -21.76 -23.52 11.92
CA MET A 11 -22.64 -22.52 12.51
C MET A 11 -23.02 -21.41 11.53
N VAL A 12 -24.32 -21.15 11.46
CA VAL A 12 -24.83 -19.89 10.91
C VAL A 12 -25.35 -19.04 12.07
N SER A 13 -24.79 -17.85 12.26
CA SER A 13 -25.16 -16.96 13.37
C SER A 13 -25.64 -15.59 12.90
N TYR A 14 -26.66 -15.07 13.59
CA TYR A 14 -27.21 -13.74 13.38
C TYR A 14 -27.33 -13.02 14.71
N VAL A 15 -26.47 -12.03 14.94
CA VAL A 15 -26.49 -11.19 16.14
C VAL A 15 -26.87 -9.77 15.73
N LEU A 16 -28.03 -9.31 16.20
CA LEU A 16 -28.54 -7.98 15.87
C LEU A 16 -28.83 -7.17 17.14
N SER A 17 -28.29 -5.97 17.22
CA SER A 17 -28.56 -5.03 18.31
C SER A 17 -28.93 -3.64 17.81
N LYS A 18 -29.82 -2.98 18.55
CA LYS A 18 -30.08 -1.53 18.42
C LYS A 18 -29.35 -0.71 19.48
N GLU A 19 -28.68 -1.35 20.42
CA GLU A 19 -27.96 -0.74 21.54
C GLU A 19 -26.50 -1.17 21.52
N THR A 20 -25.66 -0.50 22.33
CA THR A 20 -24.26 -0.87 22.48
C THR A 20 -24.12 -2.35 22.83
N MET A 21 -23.24 -3.05 22.13
CA MET A 21 -23.11 -4.50 22.28
C MET A 21 -21.68 -5.02 22.30
N THR A 22 -21.50 -6.12 23.00
CA THR A 22 -20.35 -7.01 22.87
C THR A 22 -20.83 -8.36 22.35
N SER A 23 -20.28 -8.82 21.22
CA SER A 23 -20.63 -10.10 20.60
C SER A 23 -19.45 -11.07 20.63
N TYR A 24 -19.73 -12.31 20.99
CA TYR A 24 -18.83 -13.43 20.88
C TYR A 24 -19.50 -14.51 20.04
N VAL A 25 -18.87 -14.83 18.92
CA VAL A 25 -19.31 -15.88 18.00
C VAL A 25 -18.12 -16.80 17.76
N LEU A 26 -18.16 -18.02 18.25
CA LEU A 26 -17.05 -18.97 18.20
C LEU A 26 -17.53 -20.33 17.68
N SER A 27 -16.77 -20.91 16.76
CA SER A 27 -16.99 -22.23 16.18
C SER A 27 -15.69 -23.05 16.15
N GLN A 28 -15.77 -24.37 16.33
CA GLN A 28 -14.68 -25.31 16.04
C GLN A 28 -14.71 -25.81 14.58
N GLU A 29 -15.79 -25.55 13.86
CA GLU A 29 -15.95 -25.89 12.44
C GLU A 29 -16.36 -24.63 11.67
N ASP A 30 -16.79 -24.78 10.42
CA ASP A 30 -17.15 -23.68 9.53
C ASP A 30 -18.16 -22.69 10.12
N ILE A 31 -18.02 -21.41 9.77
CA ILE A 31 -18.95 -20.37 10.21
C ILE A 31 -19.39 -19.40 9.11
N ALA A 32 -20.70 -19.14 9.08
CA ALA A 32 -21.29 -17.96 8.44
C ALA A 32 -21.88 -17.02 9.51
N SER A 33 -21.24 -15.88 9.75
CA SER A 33 -21.58 -14.94 10.83
C SER A 33 -22.06 -13.59 10.34
N TYR A 34 -23.16 -13.09 10.93
CA TYR A 34 -23.69 -11.76 10.69
C TYR A 34 -23.87 -11.03 12.02
N VAL A 35 -22.98 -10.08 12.32
CA VAL A 35 -23.03 -9.26 13.54
C VAL A 35 -23.32 -7.80 13.16
N LEU A 36 -24.52 -7.33 13.50
CA LEU A 36 -25.00 -6.00 13.12
C LEU A 36 -25.42 -5.18 14.36
N SER A 37 -24.84 -3.99 14.50
CA SER A 37 -25.20 -3.02 15.53
C SER A 37 -25.59 -1.65 14.96
N LYS A 38 -26.62 -1.01 15.53
CA LYS A 38 -26.89 0.41 15.28
C LYS A 38 -26.07 1.36 16.15
N GLU A 39 -25.49 0.86 17.23
CA GLU A 39 -24.72 1.62 18.21
C GLU A 39 -23.31 1.04 18.32
N ALA A 40 -22.50 1.56 19.25
CA ALA A 40 -21.12 1.10 19.39
C ALA A 40 -21.01 -0.42 19.64
N MET A 41 -19.99 -1.04 19.09
CA MET A 41 -19.84 -2.50 19.13
C MET A 41 -18.42 -2.97 19.38
N THR A 42 -18.28 -4.03 20.18
CA THR A 42 -17.10 -4.90 20.17
C THR A 42 -17.53 -6.29 19.68
N SER A 43 -16.89 -6.81 18.63
CA SER A 43 -17.22 -8.12 18.06
C SER A 43 -16.00 -9.03 18.03
N TYR A 44 -16.21 -10.29 18.42
CA TYR A 44 -15.26 -11.39 18.28
C TYR A 44 -15.94 -12.49 17.47
N VAL A 45 -15.41 -12.77 16.28
CA VAL A 45 -15.84 -13.88 15.42
C VAL A 45 -14.63 -14.79 15.19
N LEU A 46 -14.66 -16.00 15.73
CA LEU A 46 -13.55 -16.94 15.70
C LEU A 46 -14.01 -18.29 15.11
N SER A 47 -13.20 -18.86 14.24
CA SER A 47 -13.37 -20.21 13.67
C SER A 47 -12.06 -20.99 13.75
N GLN A 48 -12.12 -22.32 13.86
CA GLN A 48 -10.98 -23.17 13.55
C GLN A 48 -10.97 -23.63 12.09
N GLU A 49 -12.11 -23.65 11.42
CA GLU A 49 -12.21 -23.98 9.99
C GLU A 49 -12.66 -22.73 9.20
N ASP A 50 -13.22 -22.89 8.00
CA ASP A 50 -13.52 -21.79 7.08
C ASP A 50 -14.51 -20.76 7.66
N MET A 51 -14.35 -19.49 7.26
CA MET A 51 -15.17 -18.40 7.75
C MET A 51 -15.70 -17.47 6.65
N ALA A 52 -17.01 -17.23 6.69
CA ALA A 52 -17.65 -16.07 6.08
C ALA A 52 -18.22 -15.13 7.17
N SER A 53 -17.68 -13.92 7.32
CA SER A 53 -18.05 -12.98 8.39
C SER A 53 -18.48 -11.61 7.86
N TYR A 54 -19.61 -11.11 8.38
CA TYR A 54 -20.12 -9.78 8.13
C TYR A 54 -20.32 -9.03 9.45
N VAL A 55 -19.47 -8.05 9.70
CA VAL A 55 -19.48 -7.24 10.92
C VAL A 55 -19.78 -5.79 10.56
N LEU A 56 -20.96 -5.31 10.98
CA LEU A 56 -21.47 -4.00 10.61
C LEU A 56 -21.85 -3.16 11.83
N SER A 57 -21.31 -1.95 11.91
CA SER A 57 -21.73 -0.95 12.90
C SER A 57 -22.09 0.38 12.24
N LYS A 58 -23.12 1.06 12.77
CA LYS A 58 -23.38 2.46 12.42
C LYS A 58 -22.58 3.45 13.27
N GLU A 59 -22.06 3.01 14.41
CA GLU A 59 -21.27 3.84 15.32
C GLU A 59 -19.88 3.21 15.50
N ALA A 60 -19.12 3.67 16.50
CA ALA A 60 -17.76 3.19 16.74
C ALA A 60 -17.67 1.67 16.91
N MET A 61 -16.61 1.06 16.38
CA MET A 61 -16.46 -0.40 16.39
C MET A 61 -15.04 -0.86 16.69
N THR A 62 -14.93 -1.92 17.49
CA THR A 62 -13.75 -2.78 17.57
C THR A 62 -14.14 -4.18 17.09
N SER A 63 -13.46 -4.72 16.07
CA SER A 63 -13.75 -6.06 15.55
C SER A 63 -12.51 -6.94 15.50
N TYR A 64 -12.69 -8.18 15.93
CA TYR A 64 -11.73 -9.27 15.78
C TYR A 64 -12.39 -10.40 14.98
N VAL A 65 -11.84 -10.71 13.81
CA VAL A 65 -12.29 -11.79 12.92
C VAL A 65 -11.08 -12.69 12.67
N LEU A 66 -11.11 -13.90 13.21
CA LEU A 66 -9.97 -14.81 13.22
C LEU A 66 -10.40 -16.20 12.71
N SER A 67 -9.67 -16.75 11.74
CA SER A 67 -9.82 -18.11 11.23
C SER A 67 -8.47 -18.83 11.32
N GLN A 68 -8.47 -20.17 11.35
CA GLN A 68 -7.25 -20.91 11.01
C GLN A 68 -7.25 -21.20 9.51
N GLU A 69 -8.35 -21.73 8.97
CA GLU A 69 -8.52 -21.95 7.52
C GLU A 69 -9.02 -20.70 6.78
N ASP A 70 -9.54 -20.86 5.57
CA ASP A 70 -9.87 -19.79 4.63
C ASP A 70 -10.89 -18.78 5.19
N MET A 71 -10.75 -17.51 4.79
CA MET A 71 -11.63 -16.44 5.26
C MET A 71 -12.14 -15.49 4.18
N ALA A 72 -13.45 -15.25 4.18
CA ALA A 72 -14.09 -14.09 3.58
C ALA A 72 -14.67 -13.16 4.65
N SER A 73 -14.13 -11.94 4.80
CA SER A 73 -14.52 -10.99 5.85
C SER A 73 -14.96 -9.63 5.30
N TYR A 74 -16.07 -9.12 5.83
CA TYR A 74 -16.61 -7.80 5.54
C TYR A 74 -16.81 -7.04 6.84
N VAL A 75 -15.97 -6.03 7.08
CA VAL A 75 -16.00 -5.22 8.29
C VAL A 75 -16.28 -3.77 7.90
N LEU A 76 -17.46 -3.26 8.26
CA LEU A 76 -17.90 -1.92 7.88
C LEU A 76 -18.38 -1.12 9.10
N SER A 77 -17.82 0.08 9.25
CA SER A 77 -18.29 1.09 10.20
C SER A 77 -18.66 2.39 9.48
N LYS A 78 -19.63 3.13 10.02
CA LYS A 78 -19.84 4.53 9.60
C LYS A 78 -19.03 5.53 10.42
N GLU A 79 -18.54 5.14 11.59
CA GLU A 79 -17.78 6.01 12.48
C GLU A 79 -16.40 5.40 12.72
N ALA A 80 -15.72 5.76 13.80
CA ALA A 80 -14.39 5.25 14.13
C ALA A 80 -14.33 3.70 14.18
N MET A 81 -13.24 3.12 13.69
CA MET A 81 -13.08 1.67 13.67
C MET A 81 -11.65 1.21 14.00
N THR A 82 -11.56 0.16 14.79
CA THR A 82 -10.37 -0.69 14.90
C THR A 82 -10.74 -2.11 14.45
N SER A 83 -10.04 -2.64 13.45
CA SER A 83 -10.30 -3.99 12.92
C SER A 83 -9.04 -4.84 12.89
N TYR A 84 -9.20 -6.09 13.31
CA TYR A 84 -8.22 -7.16 13.21
C TYR A 84 -8.86 -8.31 12.43
N VAL A 85 -8.34 -8.60 11.25
CA VAL A 85 -8.76 -9.71 10.38
C VAL A 85 -7.54 -10.59 10.15
N LEU A 86 -7.55 -11.80 10.71
CA LEU A 86 -6.40 -12.70 10.73
C LEU A 86 -6.81 -14.10 10.24
N SER A 87 -6.02 -14.69 9.37
CA SER A 87 -6.15 -16.07 8.88
C SER A 87 -4.80 -16.79 8.99
N GLN A 88 -4.77 -18.13 9.00
CA GLN A 88 -3.54 -18.84 8.63
C GLN A 88 -3.54 -19.10 7.12
N GLU A 89 -4.64 -19.59 6.57
CA GLU A 89 -4.81 -19.82 5.13
C GLU A 89 -5.35 -18.58 4.38
N ASP A 90 -5.86 -18.75 3.16
CA ASP A 90 -6.21 -17.68 2.23
C ASP A 90 -7.27 -16.70 2.77
N MET A 91 -7.13 -15.43 2.39
CA MET A 91 -8.04 -14.38 2.86
C MET A 91 -8.54 -13.43 1.77
N ALA A 92 -9.87 -13.26 1.71
CA ALA A 92 -10.53 -12.12 1.09
C ALA A 92 -11.11 -11.17 2.15
N SER A 93 -10.59 -9.94 2.25
CA SER A 93 -10.97 -8.98 3.29
C SER A 93 -11.42 -7.62 2.74
N TYR A 94 -12.56 -7.14 3.23
CA TYR A 94 -13.11 -5.83 2.92
C TYR A 94 -13.31 -5.03 4.22
N VAL A 95 -12.45 -4.04 4.44
CA VAL A 95 -12.46 -3.22 5.65
C VAL A 95 -12.76 -1.76 5.28
N LEU A 96 -13.94 -1.29 5.66
CA LEU A 96 -14.46 0.00 5.23
C LEU A 96 -14.86 0.88 6.42
N SER A 97 -14.43 2.14 6.42
CA SER A 97 -14.89 3.16 7.34
C SER A 97 -15.25 4.46 6.61
N LYS A 98 -16.20 5.24 7.16
CA LYS A 98 -16.39 6.62 6.71
C LYS A 98 -15.60 7.64 7.51
N GLU A 99 -15.11 7.28 8.69
CA GLU A 99 -14.38 8.20 9.57
C GLU A 99 -12.99 7.62 9.83
N THR A 100 -12.41 7.81 11.02
CA THR A 100 -11.09 7.28 11.37
C THR A 100 -11.05 5.75 11.39
N MET A 101 -9.96 5.17 10.88
CA MET A 101 -9.77 3.71 10.90
C MET A 101 -8.34 3.30 11.24
N THR A 102 -8.23 2.25 12.05
CA THR A 102 -7.03 1.43 12.16
C THR A 102 -7.37 0.00 11.74
N SER A 103 -6.66 -0.53 10.75
CA SER A 103 -6.90 -1.89 10.21
C SER A 103 -5.63 -2.73 10.24
N TYR A 104 -5.78 -3.99 10.65
CA TYR A 104 -4.77 -5.04 10.57
C TYR A 104 -5.37 -6.22 9.80
N VAL A 105 -4.81 -6.52 8.63
CA VAL A 105 -5.20 -7.64 7.76
C VAL A 105 -3.98 -8.52 7.57
N LEU A 106 -3.96 -9.71 8.18
CA LEU A 106 -2.78 -10.57 8.24
C LEU A 106 -3.14 -12.01 7.85
N SER A 107 -2.31 -12.63 7.02
CA SER A 107 -2.42 -14.03 6.60
C SER A 107 -1.04 -14.69 6.63
N GLN A 108 -0.97 -16.03 6.72
CA GLN A 108 0.26 -16.74 6.35
C GLN A 108 0.26 -17.00 4.84
N GLU A 109 -0.84 -17.52 4.29
CA GLU A 109 -1.02 -17.70 2.84
C GLU A 109 -1.55 -16.41 2.17
N ASP A 110 -2.30 -16.52 1.07
CA ASP A 110 -2.59 -15.41 0.17
C ASP A 110 -3.58 -14.36 0.74
N ILE A 111 -3.44 -13.10 0.29
CA ILE A 111 -4.38 -12.01 0.62
C ILE A 111 -4.93 -11.31 -0.62
N ALA A 112 -6.27 -11.19 -0.67
CA ALA A 112 -6.99 -10.18 -1.44
C ALA A 112 -7.67 -9.17 -0.50
N SER A 113 -7.09 -7.97 -0.39
CA SER A 113 -7.49 -6.95 0.60
C SER A 113 -8.00 -5.65 -0.03
N TYR A 114 -9.12 -5.15 0.49
CA TYR A 114 -9.68 -3.85 0.18
C TYR A 114 -9.89 -3.04 1.46
N VAL A 115 -9.08 -2.02 1.65
CA VAL A 115 -9.10 -1.15 2.82
C VAL A 115 -9.43 0.28 2.39
N LEU A 116 -10.60 0.78 2.79
CA LEU A 116 -11.10 2.08 2.35
C LEU A 116 -11.56 2.92 3.54
N SER A 117 -11.01 4.14 3.64
CA SER A 117 -11.51 5.19 4.52
C SER A 117 -11.91 6.43 3.72
N LYS A 118 -12.86 7.22 4.24
CA LYS A 118 -13.04 8.59 3.74
C LYS A 118 -12.18 9.59 4.48
N GLU A 119 -11.90 9.39 5.76
CA GLU A 119 -11.16 10.35 6.59
C GLU A 119 -9.75 9.82 6.86
N ALA A 120 -9.29 9.80 8.11
CA ALA A 120 -7.96 9.32 8.46
C ALA A 120 -7.88 7.78 8.48
N MET A 121 -6.73 7.23 8.08
CA MET A 121 -6.49 5.79 8.10
C MET A 121 -5.06 5.42 8.47
N THR A 122 -4.92 4.40 9.30
CA THR A 122 -3.71 3.59 9.41
C THR A 122 -4.03 2.15 9.02
N SER A 123 -3.32 1.59 8.03
CA SER A 123 -3.55 0.22 7.55
C SER A 123 -2.26 -0.59 7.54
N TYR A 124 -2.36 -1.83 8.02
CA TYR A 124 -1.33 -2.85 7.93
C TYR A 124 -1.92 -4.06 7.19
N VAL A 125 -1.36 -4.39 6.02
CA VAL A 125 -1.71 -5.57 5.24
C VAL A 125 -0.43 -6.40 5.08
N LEU A 126 -0.40 -7.60 5.66
CA LEU A 126 0.79 -8.45 5.71
C LEU A 126 0.46 -9.88 5.29
N SER A 127 1.23 -10.43 4.34
CA SER A 127 1.16 -11.82 3.87
C SER A 127 2.54 -12.49 4.03
N GLN A 128 2.62 -13.82 4.14
CA GLN A 128 3.86 -14.51 3.80
C GLN A 128 3.88 -14.84 2.31
N GLU A 129 2.79 -15.40 1.77
CA GLU A 129 2.65 -15.69 0.33
C GLU A 129 2.12 -14.48 -0.46
N ASP A 130 1.38 -14.70 -1.55
CA ASP A 130 1.02 -13.66 -2.53
C ASP A 130 0.02 -12.62 -1.98
N MET A 131 0.11 -11.40 -2.51
CA MET A 131 -0.79 -10.31 -2.10
C MET A 131 -1.34 -9.46 -3.25
N ALA A 132 -2.66 -9.28 -3.24
CA ALA A 132 -3.36 -8.21 -3.94
C ALA A 132 -3.99 -7.23 -2.93
N SER A 133 -3.51 -5.99 -2.87
CA SER A 133 -3.95 -4.98 -1.88
C SER A 133 -4.42 -3.68 -2.52
N TYR A 134 -5.59 -3.21 -2.12
CA TYR A 134 -6.16 -1.93 -2.50
C TYR A 134 -6.40 -1.08 -1.25
N VAL A 135 -5.59 -0.04 -1.09
CA VAL A 135 -5.64 0.85 0.08
C VAL A 135 -5.98 2.27 -0.37
N LEU A 136 -7.16 2.74 0.02
CA LEU A 136 -7.70 4.02 -0.44
C LEU A 136 -8.13 4.91 0.73
N SER A 137 -7.71 6.16 0.69
CA SER A 137 -8.22 7.23 1.56
C SER A 137 -8.61 8.47 0.75
N LYS A 138 -9.51 9.30 1.29
CA LYS A 138 -9.64 10.67 0.77
C LYS A 138 -8.74 11.63 1.52
N GLU A 139 -8.69 11.55 2.85
CA GLU A 139 -7.91 12.48 3.66
C GLU A 139 -6.51 11.90 3.95
N ALA A 140 -6.09 11.85 5.22
CA ALA A 140 -4.77 11.39 5.62
C ALA A 140 -4.66 9.86 5.66
N MET A 141 -3.50 9.32 5.26
CA MET A 141 -3.25 7.89 5.30
C MET A 141 -1.81 7.53 5.64
N THR A 142 -1.65 6.52 6.49
CA THR A 142 -0.43 5.73 6.62
C THR A 142 -0.73 4.28 6.25
N SER A 143 -0.01 3.73 5.29
CA SER A 143 -0.21 2.36 4.81
C SER A 143 1.10 1.57 4.81
N TYR A 144 1.02 0.36 5.34
CA TYR A 144 2.06 -0.66 5.29
C TYR A 144 1.49 -1.89 4.57
N VAL A 145 2.08 -2.23 3.43
CA VAL A 145 1.73 -3.39 2.60
C VAL A 145 3.01 -4.22 2.43
N LEU A 146 3.05 -5.39 3.06
CA LEU A 146 4.25 -6.22 3.15
C LEU A 146 3.94 -7.65 2.74
N SER A 147 4.76 -8.21 1.86
CA SER A 147 4.72 -9.62 1.43
C SER A 147 6.09 -10.28 1.63
N GLN A 148 6.18 -11.62 1.69
CA GLN A 148 7.44 -12.28 1.36
C GLN A 148 7.48 -12.56 -0.15
N GLU A 149 6.41 -13.12 -0.71
CA GLU A 149 6.27 -13.46 -2.13
C GLU A 149 5.70 -12.29 -2.97
N ASP A 150 5.03 -12.57 -4.10
CA ASP A 150 4.64 -11.55 -5.07
C ASP A 150 3.57 -10.58 -4.54
N MET A 151 3.65 -9.32 -4.99
CA MET A 151 2.71 -8.29 -4.55
C MET A 151 2.20 -7.39 -5.69
N ALA A 152 0.88 -7.31 -5.80
CA ALA A 152 0.16 -6.25 -6.51
C ALA A 152 -0.49 -5.26 -5.54
N SER A 153 -0.02 -4.00 -5.53
CA SER A 153 -0.47 -2.98 -4.57
C SER A 153 -0.95 -1.70 -5.24
N TYR A 154 -2.15 -1.25 -4.84
CA TYR A 154 -2.76 0.01 -5.27
C TYR A 154 -3.03 0.89 -4.06
N VAL A 155 -2.25 1.96 -3.93
CA VAL A 155 -2.30 2.86 -2.78
C VAL A 155 -2.66 4.26 -3.25
N LEU A 156 -3.86 4.74 -2.91
CA LEU A 156 -4.37 6.03 -3.38
C LEU A 156 -4.85 6.91 -2.22
N SER A 157 -4.39 8.16 -2.21
CA SER A 157 -4.94 9.23 -1.35
C SER A 157 -5.34 10.44 -2.18
N LYS A 158 -6.25 11.28 -1.66
CA LYS A 158 -6.39 12.64 -2.21
C LYS A 158 -5.47 13.59 -1.48
N GLU A 159 -5.48 13.60 -0.16
CA GLU A 159 -4.70 14.54 0.65
C GLU A 159 -3.29 13.99 0.96
N ALA A 160 -2.94 13.83 2.25
CA ALA A 160 -1.62 13.42 2.69
C ALA A 160 -1.47 11.89 2.77
N MET A 161 -0.31 11.38 2.35
CA MET A 161 -0.01 9.96 2.40
C MET A 161 1.42 9.64 2.78
N THR A 162 1.58 8.64 3.64
CA THR A 162 2.81 7.86 3.78
C THR A 162 2.52 6.40 3.42
N SER A 163 3.26 5.84 2.46
CA SER A 163 3.09 4.45 2.02
C SER A 163 4.41 3.69 2.06
N TYR A 164 4.33 2.46 2.56
CA TYR A 164 5.40 1.47 2.56
C TYR A 164 4.88 0.21 1.85
N VAL A 165 5.47 -0.11 0.71
CA VAL A 165 5.17 -1.28 -0.13
C VAL A 165 6.45 -2.10 -0.23
N LEU A 166 6.53 -3.22 0.48
CA LEU A 166 7.75 -4.02 0.62
C LEU A 166 7.49 -5.48 0.27
N SER A 167 8.41 -6.11 -0.46
CA SER A 167 8.42 -7.55 -0.71
C SER A 167 9.84 -8.13 -0.64
N GLN A 168 9.99 -9.46 -0.49
CA GLN A 168 11.24 -10.12 -0.86
C GLN A 168 11.25 -10.38 -2.36
N GLU A 169 10.19 -10.93 -2.91
CA GLU A 169 10.01 -11.19 -4.35
C GLU A 169 9.43 -9.97 -5.10
N ASP A 170 8.59 -10.17 -6.10
CA ASP A 170 8.22 -9.11 -7.06
C ASP A 170 7.19 -8.10 -6.53
N ILE A 171 7.28 -6.86 -7.03
CA ILE A 171 6.29 -5.80 -6.78
C ILE A 171 5.76 -5.18 -8.07
N ALA A 172 4.43 -5.26 -8.25
CA ALA A 172 3.66 -4.38 -9.11
C ALA A 172 2.92 -3.32 -8.26
N SER A 173 3.40 -2.07 -8.26
CA SER A 173 2.85 -1.01 -7.41
C SER A 173 2.33 0.21 -8.17
N TYR A 174 1.17 0.72 -7.72
CA TYR A 174 0.59 1.98 -8.14
C TYR A 174 0.32 2.85 -6.91
N VAL A 175 1.08 3.93 -6.79
CA VAL A 175 1.01 4.85 -5.65
C VAL A 175 0.64 6.23 -6.16
N LEU A 176 -0.53 6.75 -5.73
CA LEU A 176 -1.09 8.00 -6.22
C LEU A 176 -1.52 8.92 -5.08
N SER A 177 -1.08 10.17 -5.11
CA SER A 177 -1.65 11.24 -4.29
C SER A 177 -2.05 12.44 -5.15
N LYS A 178 -2.96 13.30 -4.65
CA LYS A 178 -3.13 14.64 -5.23
C LYS A 178 -2.23 15.63 -4.52
N GLU A 179 -2.24 15.67 -3.20
CA GLU A 179 -1.50 16.65 -2.41
C GLU A 179 -0.09 16.13 -2.08
N ALA A 180 0.19 15.83 -0.81
CA ALA A 180 1.51 15.45 -0.32
C ALA A 180 1.67 13.92 -0.21
N MET A 181 2.85 13.42 -0.60
CA MET A 181 3.15 11.99 -0.51
C MET A 181 4.60 11.72 -0.10
N THR A 182 4.78 10.73 0.78
CA THR A 182 6.02 9.99 0.93
C THR A 182 5.78 8.52 0.61
N SER A 183 6.53 7.96 -0.35
CA SER A 183 6.37 6.57 -0.81
C SER A 183 7.69 5.81 -0.72
N TYR A 184 7.62 4.58 -0.24
CA TYR A 184 8.71 3.61 -0.21
C TYR A 184 8.24 2.33 -0.91
N VAL A 185 8.86 1.98 -2.03
CA VAL A 185 8.63 0.74 -2.78
C VAL A 185 9.95 -0.04 -2.83
N LEU A 186 10.04 -1.15 -2.10
CA LEU A 186 11.30 -1.89 -1.91
C LEU A 186 11.10 -3.38 -2.15
N SER A 187 11.94 -4.00 -2.98
CA SER A 187 11.97 -5.44 -3.24
C SER A 187 13.42 -5.96 -3.20
N GLN A 188 13.62 -7.27 -2.95
CA GLN A 188 14.89 -7.92 -3.30
C GLN A 188 14.91 -8.29 -4.78
N GLU A 189 13.84 -8.87 -5.33
CA GLU A 189 13.69 -9.13 -6.76
C GLU A 189 13.14 -7.91 -7.53
N ASP A 190 12.14 -8.08 -8.40
CA ASP A 190 11.80 -7.10 -9.42
C ASP A 190 10.78 -6.05 -8.94
N ILE A 191 10.88 -4.85 -9.53
CA ILE A 191 9.88 -3.79 -9.34
C ILE A 191 9.33 -3.26 -10.66
N ALA A 192 8.01 -3.31 -10.79
CA ALA A 192 7.22 -2.46 -11.68
C ALA A 192 6.44 -1.40 -10.87
N SER A 193 6.90 -0.15 -10.85
CA SER A 193 6.31 0.92 -10.01
C SER A 193 5.84 2.13 -10.79
N TYR A 194 4.65 2.61 -10.44
CA TYR A 194 4.09 3.88 -10.88
C TYR A 194 3.77 4.76 -9.68
N VAL A 195 4.55 5.83 -9.52
CA VAL A 195 4.41 6.77 -8.41
C VAL A 195 4.05 8.15 -8.96
N LEU A 196 2.85 8.64 -8.63
CA LEU A 196 2.33 9.89 -9.16
C LEU A 196 1.82 10.81 -8.03
N SER A 197 2.24 12.08 -8.06
CA SER A 197 1.65 13.14 -7.25
C SER A 197 1.26 14.34 -8.12
N LYS A 198 0.32 15.18 -7.65
CA LYS A 198 0.14 16.50 -8.28
C LYS A 198 1.00 17.54 -7.59
N GLU A 199 0.99 17.61 -6.27
CA GLU A 199 1.73 18.65 -5.55
C GLU A 199 3.12 18.16 -5.13
N ALA A 200 3.27 17.71 -3.89
CA ALA A 200 4.58 17.40 -3.31
C ALA A 200 4.80 15.89 -3.18
N MET A 201 6.00 15.45 -3.52
CA MET A 201 6.38 14.04 -3.43
C MET A 201 7.81 13.83 -2.95
N THR A 202 7.97 12.86 -2.05
CA THR A 202 9.23 12.15 -1.85
C THR A 202 9.03 10.67 -2.17
N SER A 203 9.81 10.12 -3.08
CA SER A 203 9.68 8.72 -3.51
C SER A 203 11.01 7.99 -3.41
N TYR A 204 10.97 6.77 -2.88
CA TYR A 204 12.06 5.81 -2.85
C TYR A 204 11.59 4.53 -3.55
N VAL A 205 12.26 4.15 -4.63
CA VAL A 205 12.02 2.90 -5.36
C VAL A 205 13.35 2.16 -5.44
N LEU A 206 13.47 1.04 -4.73
CA LEU A 206 14.71 0.29 -4.55
C LEU A 206 14.48 -1.21 -4.83
N SER A 207 15.27 -1.79 -5.73
CA SER A 207 15.28 -3.24 -6.04
C SER A 207 16.73 -3.76 -5.94
N GLN A 208 16.95 -5.06 -5.68
CA GLN A 208 18.27 -5.64 -5.98
C GLN A 208 18.35 -6.06 -7.44
N GLU A 209 17.31 -6.69 -7.99
CA GLU A 209 17.24 -7.13 -9.39
C GLU A 209 16.68 -6.03 -10.33
N ASP A 210 15.74 -6.38 -11.22
CA ASP A 210 15.31 -5.53 -12.32
C ASP A 210 14.28 -4.48 -11.89
N MET A 211 14.32 -3.31 -12.54
CA MET A 211 13.39 -2.22 -12.23
C MET A 211 12.82 -1.51 -13.45
N ALA A 212 11.49 -1.44 -13.50
CA ALA A 212 10.73 -0.48 -14.31
C ALA A 212 10.02 0.53 -13.41
N SER A 213 10.48 1.79 -13.41
CA SER A 213 9.96 2.84 -12.51
C SER A 213 9.49 4.09 -13.27
N TYR A 214 8.28 4.54 -12.95
CA TYR A 214 7.68 5.77 -13.45
C TYR A 214 7.34 6.69 -12.28
N VAL A 215 8.09 7.77 -12.12
CA VAL A 215 7.94 8.73 -11.04
C VAL A 215 7.57 10.10 -11.60
N LEU A 216 6.33 10.53 -11.35
CA LEU A 216 5.75 11.74 -11.94
C LEU A 216 5.24 12.70 -10.86
N SER A 217 5.59 13.98 -10.98
CA SER A 217 4.96 15.06 -10.22
C SER A 217 4.54 16.21 -11.14
N LYS A 218 3.57 17.04 -10.72
CA LYS A 218 3.36 18.33 -11.38
C LYS A 218 4.21 19.40 -10.73
N GLU A 219 4.24 19.48 -9.40
CA GLU A 219 4.94 20.55 -8.69
C GLU A 219 6.31 20.07 -8.20
N ALA A 220 6.45 19.77 -6.92
CA ALA A 220 7.73 19.49 -6.28
C ALA A 220 7.97 17.99 -6.12
N MET A 221 9.20 17.55 -6.40
CA MET A 221 9.59 16.15 -6.26
C MET A 221 11.03 15.98 -5.76
N THR A 222 11.19 15.04 -4.82
CA THR A 222 12.44 14.35 -4.57
C THR A 222 12.26 12.87 -4.89
N SER A 223 13.11 12.31 -5.75
CA SER A 223 13.03 10.91 -6.17
C SER A 223 14.38 10.20 -6.02
N TYR A 224 14.34 8.99 -5.49
CA TYR A 224 15.44 8.05 -5.41
C TYR A 224 14.99 6.75 -6.11
N VAL A 225 15.65 6.41 -7.21
CA VAL A 225 15.41 5.20 -7.99
C VAL A 225 16.73 4.44 -8.07
N LEU A 226 16.81 3.30 -7.39
CA LEU A 226 18.05 2.53 -7.23
C LEU A 226 17.78 1.05 -7.55
N SER A 227 18.61 0.43 -8.38
CA SER A 227 18.63 -1.02 -8.61
C SER A 227 20.10 -1.50 -8.60
N GLN A 228 20.37 -2.79 -8.36
CA GLN A 228 21.72 -3.32 -8.62
C GLN A 228 21.84 -3.75 -10.07
N GLU A 229 20.82 -4.44 -10.59
CA GLU A 229 20.79 -4.94 -11.97
C GLU A 229 20.18 -3.90 -12.95
N ASP A 230 19.34 -4.36 -13.89
CA ASP A 230 18.83 -3.56 -15.00
C ASP A 230 17.77 -2.56 -14.57
N MET A 231 17.85 -1.34 -15.12
CA MET A 231 16.90 -0.28 -14.81
C MET A 231 16.35 0.44 -16.04
N ALA A 232 15.03 0.50 -16.13
CA ALA A 232 14.28 1.45 -16.95
C ALA A 232 13.55 2.47 -16.05
N SER A 233 14.00 3.73 -16.05
CA SER A 233 13.46 4.79 -15.17
C SER A 233 12.99 6.02 -15.92
N TYR A 234 11.79 6.50 -15.59
CA TYR A 234 11.19 7.72 -16.11
C TYR A 234 10.82 8.64 -14.96
N VAL A 235 11.55 9.74 -14.82
CA VAL A 235 11.37 10.71 -13.75
C VAL A 235 11.00 12.07 -14.34
N LEU A 236 9.74 12.49 -14.16
CA LEU A 236 9.18 13.67 -14.78
C LEU A 236 8.59 14.63 -13.73
N SER A 237 8.97 15.90 -13.79
CA SER A 237 8.28 17.00 -13.09
C SER A 237 7.90 18.13 -14.04
N LYS A 238 6.91 18.96 -13.69
CA LYS A 238 6.74 20.25 -14.38
C LYS A 238 7.54 21.36 -13.71
N GLU A 239 7.52 21.43 -12.39
CA GLU A 239 8.18 22.52 -11.66
C GLU A 239 9.56 22.10 -11.14
N ALA A 240 9.68 21.80 -9.84
CA ALA A 240 10.95 21.56 -9.18
C ALA A 240 11.22 20.06 -8.98
N MET A 241 12.44 19.63 -9.27
CA MET A 241 12.86 18.25 -9.11
C MET A 241 14.28 18.12 -8.58
N THR A 242 14.44 17.22 -7.61
CA THR A 242 15.71 16.56 -7.28
C THR A 242 15.57 15.07 -7.54
N SER A 243 16.44 14.49 -8.39
CA SER A 243 16.38 13.08 -8.76
C SER A 243 17.73 12.39 -8.59
N TYR A 244 17.71 11.19 -8.03
CA TYR A 244 18.84 10.28 -7.93
C TYR A 244 18.45 8.98 -8.63
N VAL A 245 19.13 8.66 -9.73
CA VAL A 245 18.92 7.43 -10.50
C VAL A 245 20.24 6.67 -10.55
N LEU A 246 20.32 5.52 -9.88
CA LEU A 246 21.54 4.74 -9.77
C LEU A 246 21.27 3.27 -10.10
N SER A 247 22.11 2.66 -10.93
CA SER A 247 22.15 1.21 -11.17
C SER A 247 23.61 0.72 -11.10
N GLN A 248 23.87 -0.56 -10.79
CA GLN A 248 25.21 -1.11 -11.00
C GLN A 248 25.38 -1.59 -12.44
N GLU A 249 24.39 -2.30 -12.99
CA GLU A 249 24.41 -2.79 -14.37
C GLU A 249 23.80 -1.78 -15.39
N ASP A 250 22.94 -2.26 -16.30
CA ASP A 250 22.45 -1.49 -17.43
C ASP A 250 21.35 -0.50 -17.04
N MET A 251 21.43 0.71 -17.59
CA MET A 251 20.46 1.76 -17.30
C MET A 251 19.94 2.46 -18.56
N ALA A 252 18.61 2.48 -18.69
CA ALA A 252 17.87 3.43 -19.51
C ALA A 252 17.11 4.43 -18.62
N SER A 253 17.52 5.71 -18.61
CA SER A 253 16.89 6.73 -17.77
C SER A 253 16.48 8.00 -18.51
N TYR A 254 15.27 8.49 -18.21
CA TYR A 254 14.73 9.74 -18.74
C TYR A 254 14.35 10.65 -17.58
N VAL A 255 15.08 11.75 -17.42
CA VAL A 255 14.89 12.71 -16.34
C VAL A 255 14.55 14.07 -16.93
N LEU A 256 13.31 14.50 -16.73
CA LEU A 256 12.73 15.65 -17.43
C LEU A 256 12.06 16.62 -16.45
N SER A 257 12.38 17.90 -16.57
CA SER A 257 11.64 18.98 -15.92
C SER A 257 11.26 20.08 -16.91
N LYS A 258 10.27 20.92 -16.60
CA LYS A 258 10.13 22.20 -17.33
C LYS A 258 10.93 23.30 -16.64
N GLU A 259 10.86 23.41 -15.32
CA GLU A 259 11.48 24.52 -14.60
C GLU A 259 12.85 24.14 -14.02
N ALA A 260 12.90 23.75 -12.75
CA ALA A 260 14.13 23.53 -12.01
C ALA A 260 14.44 22.05 -11.86
N MET A 261 15.67 21.66 -12.17
CA MET A 261 16.13 20.29 -12.11
C MET A 261 17.54 20.19 -11.51
N THR A 262 17.65 19.35 -10.48
CA THR A 262 18.93 18.75 -10.05
C THR A 262 18.83 17.24 -10.24
N SER A 263 19.77 16.64 -10.97
CA SER A 263 19.80 15.20 -11.19
C SER A 263 21.18 14.60 -11.03
N TYR A 264 21.20 13.40 -10.50
CA TYR A 264 22.37 12.54 -10.37
C TYR A 264 22.02 11.21 -11.03
N VAL A 265 22.71 10.89 -12.11
CA VAL A 265 22.53 9.64 -12.87
C VAL A 265 23.87 8.91 -12.90
N LEU A 266 23.90 7.69 -12.37
CA LEU A 266 25.10 6.88 -12.26
C LEU A 266 24.80 5.43 -12.63
N SER A 267 25.59 4.85 -13.54
CA SER A 267 25.66 3.41 -13.78
C SER A 267 27.13 2.95 -13.83
N GLN A 268 27.42 1.72 -13.42
CA GLN A 268 28.77 1.15 -13.54
C GLN A 268 28.99 0.46 -14.90
N GLU A 269 27.93 0.05 -15.60
CA GLU A 269 28.01 -0.60 -16.90
C GLU A 269 27.45 0.28 -18.03
N ASP A 270 26.52 -0.23 -18.84
CA ASP A 270 25.99 0.50 -19.99
C ASP A 270 24.89 1.48 -19.58
N MET A 271 24.92 2.68 -20.19
CA MET A 271 24.00 3.75 -19.83
C MET A 271 23.50 4.51 -21.05
N ALA A 272 22.18 4.54 -21.18
CA ALA A 272 21.43 5.43 -22.04
C ALA A 272 20.61 6.41 -21.17
N SER A 273 21.18 7.57 -20.86
CA SER A 273 20.52 8.59 -20.03
C SER A 273 20.22 9.88 -20.80
N HIS A 274 19.04 10.44 -20.54
CA HIS A 274 18.58 11.69 -21.09
C HIS A 274 18.08 12.62 -19.98
N ALA A 275 18.78 13.74 -19.80
CA ALA A 275 18.45 14.78 -18.83
C ALA A 275 18.13 16.10 -19.57
N LEU A 276 16.95 16.68 -19.33
CA LEU A 276 16.55 17.95 -19.96
C LEU A 276 15.64 18.78 -19.04
N SER A 277 15.95 20.09 -18.95
CA SER A 277 15.06 21.11 -18.40
C SER A 277 14.88 22.29 -19.36
N GLN A 278 13.74 22.98 -19.33
CA GLN A 278 13.53 24.18 -20.15
C GLN A 278 14.13 25.45 -19.52
N GLU A 279 14.27 25.52 -18.20
CA GLU A 279 14.82 26.69 -17.51
C GLU A 279 16.17 26.42 -16.86
N ASN A 280 16.18 25.80 -15.67
CA ASN A 280 17.37 25.60 -14.85
C ASN A 280 17.69 24.12 -14.71
N MET A 281 18.91 23.72 -15.09
CA MET A 281 19.37 22.34 -14.99
C MET A 281 20.79 22.25 -14.42
N VAL A 282 20.91 21.41 -13.40
CA VAL A 282 22.17 20.84 -12.95
C VAL A 282 22.05 19.32 -13.08
N SER A 283 22.82 18.72 -13.98
CA SER A 283 22.84 17.27 -14.16
C SER A 283 24.27 16.73 -14.06
N TYR A 284 24.42 15.72 -13.22
CA TYR A 284 25.64 14.94 -13.07
C TYR A 284 25.39 13.55 -13.63
N VAL A 285 26.03 13.25 -14.76
CA VAL A 285 25.95 11.95 -15.42
C VAL A 285 27.33 11.29 -15.34
N LEU A 286 27.39 10.14 -14.66
CA LEU A 286 28.61 9.35 -14.50
C LEU A 286 28.37 7.93 -15.02
N SER A 287 29.29 7.46 -15.85
CA SER A 287 29.43 6.05 -16.21
C SER A 287 30.89 5.62 -16.03
N HIS A 288 31.17 4.33 -15.95
CA HIS A 288 32.54 3.79 -15.88
C HIS A 288 33.45 4.29 -17.03
N LEU A 289 32.86 4.84 -18.11
CA LEU A 289 33.56 5.36 -19.29
C LEU A 289 33.61 6.89 -19.41
N SER A 290 32.80 7.67 -18.65
CA SER A 290 32.78 9.14 -18.80
C SER A 290 32.12 9.90 -17.64
N VAL A 291 32.60 11.11 -17.38
CA VAL A 291 31.96 12.09 -16.47
C VAL A 291 31.50 13.29 -17.28
N ILE A 292 30.19 13.56 -17.28
CA ILE A 292 29.60 14.72 -17.95
C ILE A 292 28.77 15.49 -16.91
N ALA A 293 29.21 16.71 -16.62
CA ALA A 293 28.39 17.68 -15.90
C ALA A 293 27.72 18.60 -16.92
N VAL A 294 26.39 18.59 -16.98
CA VAL A 294 25.62 19.47 -17.85
C VAL A 294 24.99 20.57 -16.99
N PHE A 295 25.37 21.80 -17.27
CA PHE A 295 24.78 22.99 -16.67
C PHE A 295 23.99 23.73 -17.75
N PHE A 296 22.72 24.01 -17.47
CA PHE A 296 21.87 24.85 -18.30
C PHE A 296 21.24 25.92 -17.41
N TYR A 297 21.59 27.18 -17.69
CA TYR A 297 21.07 28.36 -17.02
C TYR A 297 20.59 29.33 -18.10
N LEU A 298 19.31 29.69 -18.08
CA LEU A 298 18.71 30.73 -18.92
C LEU A 298 18.50 32.03 -18.15
#